data_AF-A0A3D1PLN2-F1
#
_entry.id   AF-A0A3D1PLN2-F1
#
_cell.length_a   1.000
_cell.length_b   1.000
_cell.length_c   1.000
_cell.angle_alpha   90.00
_cell.angle_beta   90.00
_cell.angle_gamma   90.00
#
_symmetry.space_group_name_H-M   'P 1'
#
loop_
_entity.id
_entity.type
_entity.pdbx_description
1 polymer ?
#
loop_
_entity_poly.entity_id
_entity_poly.type
_entity_poly.pdbx_seq_one_letter_code
_entity_poly.pdbx_strand_id
1 'polypeptide(L)'
;MFKKKRYIIMMIIAFLLIGVTIFIVYFQNNSVEALSKYGSRGEEVKQIQTKLKRWGYYSGNVDGIYGSQTVNAVKYFQRKNGLTQDGIAGPATLKAMGIYSSSSSSSSTSNSSNVNLLARLIYGEARGEPYTGQVAVGAVVLNRVKSSSFPNTIAGVIYQSGAFDVVSDGQINLTPNSTAKKAAQDALNGWDPSYGAIYYFNPSTATNKWIWSRPMTITIGKHRFCK
;
A
#
# COMPACT_ATOMS: atom_id res chain seq x y z
N MET A 1 -19.47 9.03 -64.92
CA MET A 1 -19.72 7.81 -64.12
C MET A 1 -18.66 7.52 -63.05
N PHE A 2 -17.36 7.77 -63.29
CA PHE A 2 -16.26 7.43 -62.36
C PHE A 2 -16.20 8.22 -61.04
N LYS A 3 -16.58 9.51 -61.03
CA LYS A 3 -16.55 10.33 -59.80
C LYS A 3 -17.53 9.81 -58.72
N LYS A 4 -18.75 9.40 -59.11
CA LYS A 4 -19.75 8.84 -58.18
C LYS A 4 -19.28 7.55 -57.52
N LYS A 5 -18.60 6.66 -58.26
CA LYS A 5 -18.01 5.43 -57.70
C LYS A 5 -16.92 5.72 -56.67
N ARG A 6 -16.08 6.74 -56.89
CA ARG A 6 -15.07 7.18 -55.92
C ARG A 6 -15.69 7.70 -54.63
N TYR A 7 -16.77 8.49 -54.71
CA TYR A 7 -17.48 8.95 -53.51
C TYR A 7 -18.07 7.81 -52.68
N ILE A 8 -18.68 6.81 -53.34
CA ILE A 8 -19.23 5.63 -52.67
C ILE A 8 -18.13 4.83 -51.95
N ILE A 9 -16.99 4.61 -52.60
CA ILE A 9 -15.84 3.91 -52.00
C ILE A 9 -15.30 4.68 -50.79
N MET A 10 -15.17 6.01 -50.89
CA MET A 10 -14.72 6.85 -49.78
C MET A 10 -15.70 6.82 -48.60
N MET A 11 -17.01 6.78 -48.85
CA MET A 11 -18.02 6.65 -47.79
C MET A 11 -17.96 5.30 -47.08
N ILE A 12 -17.75 4.21 -47.82
CA ILE A 12 -17.61 2.86 -47.25
C ILE A 12 -16.36 2.78 -46.36
N ILE A 13 -15.23 3.33 -46.82
CA ILE A 13 -13.99 3.38 -46.03
C ILE A 13 -14.18 4.21 -44.76
N ALA A 14 -14.85 5.38 -44.86
CA ALA A 14 -15.14 6.21 -43.70
C ALA A 14 -16.02 5.47 -42.67
N PHE A 15 -17.05 4.75 -43.12
CA PHE A 15 -17.93 3.97 -42.24
C PHE A 15 -17.20 2.81 -41.57
N LEU A 16 -16.30 2.15 -42.30
CA LEU A 16 -15.49 1.05 -41.77
C LEU A 16 -14.46 1.56 -40.75
N LEU A 17 -13.84 2.71 -41.00
CA LEU A 17 -12.95 3.37 -40.04
C LEU A 17 -13.69 3.80 -38.77
N ILE A 18 -14.91 4.33 -38.89
CA ILE A 18 -15.76 4.69 -37.74
C ILE A 18 -16.15 3.43 -36.94
N GLY A 19 -16.51 2.34 -37.62
CA GLY A 19 -16.81 1.07 -36.96
C GLY A 19 -15.61 0.51 -36.19
N VAL A 20 -14.41 0.60 -36.77
CA VAL A 20 -13.16 0.18 -36.12
C VAL A 20 -12.81 1.07 -34.94
N THR A 21 -12.98 2.39 -35.03
CA THR A 21 -12.72 3.30 -33.90
C THR A 21 -13.71 3.09 -32.76
N ILE A 22 -14.99 2.90 -33.05
CA ILE A 22 -16.01 2.56 -32.04
C ILE A 22 -15.69 1.21 -31.39
N PHE A 23 -15.27 0.21 -32.16
CA PHE A 23 -14.85 -1.08 -31.63
C PHE A 23 -13.60 -0.98 -30.73
N ILE A 24 -12.60 -0.18 -31.12
CA ILE A 24 -11.41 0.09 -30.30
C ILE A 24 -11.77 0.81 -29.00
N VAL A 25 -12.65 1.83 -29.05
CA VAL A 25 -13.12 2.56 -27.85
C VAL A 25 -13.92 1.64 -26.92
N TYR A 26 -14.75 0.74 -27.47
CA TYR A 26 -15.48 -0.24 -26.66
C TYR A 26 -14.53 -1.25 -25.98
N PHE A 27 -13.46 -1.67 -26.67
CA PHE A 27 -12.45 -2.58 -26.10
C PHE A 27 -11.50 -1.89 -25.10
N GLN A 28 -11.23 -0.59 -25.24
CA GLN A 28 -10.39 0.18 -24.31
C GLN A 28 -11.08 0.48 -22.96
N ASN A 29 -12.41 0.34 -22.87
CA ASN A 29 -13.17 0.60 -21.64
C ASN A 29 -13.29 -0.59 -20.68
N ASN A 30 -12.61 -1.70 -20.94
CA ASN A 30 -12.45 -2.73 -19.92
C ASN A 30 -11.30 -2.36 -18.98
N SER A 31 -11.53 -1.38 -18.10
CA SER A 31 -10.72 -1.25 -16.90
C SER A 31 -10.80 -2.59 -16.17
N VAL A 32 -9.71 -3.36 -16.16
CA VAL A 32 -9.60 -4.56 -15.34
C VAL A 32 -9.55 -4.08 -13.90
N GLU A 33 -10.72 -3.80 -13.35
CA GLU A 33 -10.91 -3.57 -11.92
C GLU A 33 -10.36 -4.79 -11.19
N ALA A 34 -9.58 -4.54 -10.14
CA ALA A 34 -8.76 -5.54 -9.48
C ALA A 34 -9.59 -6.80 -9.14
N LEU A 35 -9.07 -7.95 -9.58
CA LEU A 35 -9.71 -9.24 -9.45
C LEU A 35 -8.96 -10.08 -8.43
N SER A 36 -9.48 -10.14 -7.20
CA SER A 36 -8.92 -11.01 -6.17
C SER A 36 -9.61 -12.39 -6.18
N LYS A 37 -8.84 -13.45 -6.45
CA LYS A 37 -9.31 -14.84 -6.57
C LYS A 37 -8.33 -15.81 -5.91
N TYR A 38 -8.64 -17.10 -5.92
CA TYR A 38 -7.73 -18.11 -5.36
C TYR A 38 -6.29 -17.94 -5.84
N GLY A 39 -5.35 -17.86 -4.90
CA GLY A 39 -3.92 -17.63 -5.16
C GLY A 39 -3.49 -16.16 -5.22
N SER A 40 -4.42 -15.19 -5.32
CA SER A 40 -4.11 -13.76 -5.21
C SER A 40 -3.46 -13.45 -3.87
N ARG A 41 -2.57 -12.46 -3.86
CA ARG A 41 -1.84 -12.02 -2.66
C ARG A 41 -1.74 -10.49 -2.61
N GLY A 42 -1.63 -9.95 -1.40
CA GLY A 42 -1.30 -8.53 -1.19
C GLY A 42 -2.30 -7.77 -0.32
N GLU A 43 -2.21 -6.44 -0.36
CA GLU A 43 -2.95 -5.56 0.55
C GLU A 43 -4.46 -5.59 0.30
N GLU A 44 -4.90 -5.68 -0.96
CA GLU A 44 -6.32 -5.85 -1.29
C GLU A 44 -6.89 -7.12 -0.63
N VAL A 45 -6.16 -8.23 -0.69
CA VAL A 45 -6.58 -9.49 -0.06
C VAL A 45 -6.70 -9.34 1.46
N LYS A 46 -5.78 -8.61 2.10
CA LYS A 46 -5.88 -8.30 3.54
C LYS A 46 -7.11 -7.46 3.86
N GLN A 47 -7.44 -6.48 3.03
CA GLN A 47 -8.65 -5.67 3.21
C GLN A 47 -9.91 -6.52 3.10
N ILE A 48 -9.99 -7.39 2.07
CA ILE A 48 -11.08 -8.34 1.90
C ILE A 48 -11.22 -9.23 3.14
N GLN A 49 -10.14 -9.90 3.55
CA GLN A 49 -10.12 -10.78 4.72
C GLN A 49 -10.51 -10.04 6.00
N THR A 50 -10.03 -8.81 6.20
CA THR A 50 -10.35 -7.98 7.38
C THR A 50 -11.84 -7.66 7.45
N LYS A 51 -12.43 -7.22 6.34
CA LYS A 51 -13.88 -6.92 6.28
C LYS A 51 -14.72 -8.18 6.50
N LEU A 52 -14.39 -9.27 5.80
CA LEU A 52 -15.07 -10.54 5.98
C LEU A 52 -14.98 -11.04 7.43
N LYS A 53 -13.82 -10.87 8.08
CA LYS A 53 -13.62 -11.25 9.48
C LYS A 53 -14.47 -10.40 10.42
N ARG A 54 -14.47 -9.09 10.22
CA ARG A 54 -15.28 -8.14 11.00
C ARG A 54 -16.78 -8.42 10.90
N TRP A 55 -17.25 -8.88 9.74
CA TRP A 55 -18.66 -9.22 9.53
C TRP A 55 -19.01 -10.68 9.85
N GLY A 56 -18.06 -11.47 10.37
CA GLY A 56 -18.30 -12.86 10.76
C GLY A 56 -18.38 -13.85 9.60
N TYR A 57 -17.98 -13.47 8.38
CA TYR A 57 -17.89 -14.37 7.22
C TYR A 57 -16.59 -15.19 7.18
N TYR A 58 -15.53 -14.73 7.86
CA TYR A 58 -14.19 -15.31 7.81
C TYR A 58 -13.59 -15.51 9.20
N SER A 59 -13.14 -16.72 9.50
CA SER A 59 -12.50 -17.07 10.79
C SER A 59 -10.99 -17.25 10.70
N GLY A 60 -10.43 -17.28 9.48
CA GLY A 60 -8.99 -17.46 9.24
C GLY A 60 -8.13 -16.25 9.60
N ASN A 61 -6.83 -16.37 9.34
CA ASN A 61 -5.87 -15.28 9.54
C ASN A 61 -5.96 -14.25 8.41
N VAL A 62 -5.69 -12.97 8.74
CA VAL A 62 -5.55 -11.90 7.76
C VAL A 62 -4.09 -11.89 7.29
N ASP A 63 -3.75 -12.84 6.44
CA ASP A 63 -2.38 -13.06 5.94
C ASP A 63 -2.14 -12.43 4.55
N GLY A 64 -3.20 -11.93 3.92
CA GLY A 64 -3.14 -11.38 2.57
C GLY A 64 -2.97 -12.44 1.50
N ILE A 65 -3.33 -13.70 1.79
CA ILE A 65 -3.31 -14.82 0.84
C ILE A 65 -4.74 -15.29 0.60
N TYR A 66 -5.18 -15.23 -0.65
CA TYR A 66 -6.53 -15.62 -1.03
C TYR A 66 -6.60 -17.15 -1.17
N GLY A 67 -6.58 -17.84 -0.03
CA GLY A 67 -6.67 -19.30 0.07
C GLY A 67 -8.11 -19.82 0.11
N SER A 68 -8.25 -21.13 0.33
CA SER A 68 -9.56 -21.82 0.36
C SER A 68 -10.53 -21.23 1.40
N GLN A 69 -10.02 -20.85 2.57
CA GLN A 69 -10.83 -20.21 3.61
C GLN A 69 -11.35 -18.83 3.17
N THR A 70 -10.54 -18.05 2.43
CA THR A 70 -10.95 -16.74 1.90
C THR A 70 -11.99 -16.91 0.79
N VAL A 71 -11.79 -17.87 -0.13
CA VAL A 71 -12.78 -18.24 -1.17
C VAL A 71 -14.13 -18.57 -0.53
N ASN A 72 -14.14 -19.44 0.50
CA ASN A 72 -15.37 -19.85 1.17
C ASN A 72 -16.07 -18.67 1.86
N ALA A 73 -15.31 -17.78 2.49
CA ALA A 73 -15.85 -16.57 3.10
C ALA A 73 -16.44 -15.59 2.07
N VAL A 74 -15.77 -15.41 0.93
CA VAL A 74 -16.29 -14.57 -0.17
C VAL A 74 -17.55 -15.17 -0.77
N LYS A 75 -17.58 -16.49 -1.00
CA LYS A 75 -18.81 -17.18 -1.42
C LYS A 75 -19.94 -16.97 -0.41
N TYR A 76 -19.64 -17.04 0.89
CA TYR A 76 -20.65 -16.84 1.91
C TYR A 76 -21.19 -15.40 1.89
N PHE A 77 -20.31 -14.41 1.82
CA PHE A 77 -20.68 -13.00 1.66
C PHE A 77 -21.52 -12.77 0.39
N GLN A 78 -21.09 -13.30 -0.76
CA GLN A 78 -21.80 -13.16 -2.03
C GLN A 78 -23.22 -13.69 -1.93
N ARG A 79 -23.38 -14.91 -1.39
CA ARG A 79 -24.70 -15.52 -1.18
C ARG A 79 -25.61 -14.64 -0.30
N LYS A 80 -25.07 -14.07 0.77
CA LYS A 80 -25.85 -13.22 1.70
C LYS A 80 -26.22 -11.86 1.13
N ASN A 81 -25.51 -11.39 0.10
CA ASN A 81 -25.74 -10.09 -0.54
C ASN A 81 -26.35 -10.21 -1.95
N GLY A 82 -26.87 -11.38 -2.33
CA GLY A 82 -27.52 -11.59 -3.63
C GLY A 82 -26.58 -11.49 -4.83
N LEU A 83 -25.29 -11.77 -4.64
CA LEU A 83 -24.27 -11.77 -5.70
C LEU A 83 -24.00 -13.19 -6.21
N THR A 84 -23.40 -13.30 -7.40
CA THR A 84 -22.90 -14.56 -7.94
C THR A 84 -21.92 -15.21 -6.96
N GLN A 85 -22.20 -16.46 -6.55
CA GLN A 85 -21.39 -17.20 -5.57
C GLN A 85 -20.17 -17.89 -6.21
N ASP A 86 -19.37 -17.16 -6.98
CA ASP A 86 -18.18 -17.69 -7.66
C ASP A 86 -16.94 -17.75 -6.74
N GLY A 87 -16.96 -17.04 -5.60
CA GLY A 87 -15.82 -16.92 -4.70
C GLY A 87 -14.70 -16.04 -5.24
N ILE A 88 -15.04 -15.13 -6.15
CA ILE A 88 -14.14 -14.16 -6.75
C ILE A 88 -14.54 -12.75 -6.27
N ALA A 89 -13.58 -12.05 -5.69
CA ALA A 89 -13.73 -10.64 -5.34
C ALA A 89 -13.48 -9.77 -6.57
N GLY A 90 -14.45 -9.78 -7.50
CA GLY A 90 -14.51 -8.86 -8.64
C GLY A 90 -15.29 -7.58 -8.33
N PRO A 91 -15.52 -6.72 -9.33
CA PRO A 91 -16.13 -5.39 -9.19
C PRO A 91 -17.39 -5.32 -8.32
N ALA A 92 -18.37 -6.17 -8.63
CA ALA A 92 -19.63 -6.20 -7.90
C ALA A 92 -19.44 -6.62 -6.44
N THR A 93 -18.59 -7.63 -6.20
CA THR A 93 -18.24 -8.10 -4.86
C THR A 93 -17.51 -7.00 -4.07
N LEU A 94 -16.48 -6.38 -4.65
CA LEU A 94 -15.70 -5.34 -4.01
C LEU A 94 -16.55 -4.10 -3.71
N LYS A 95 -17.38 -3.67 -4.66
CA LYS A 95 -18.36 -2.59 -4.47
C LYS A 95 -19.32 -2.89 -3.33
N ALA A 96 -19.89 -4.10 -3.27
CA ALA A 96 -20.76 -4.51 -2.17
C ALA A 96 -20.03 -4.53 -0.83
N MET A 97 -18.72 -4.81 -0.82
CA MET A 97 -17.89 -4.70 0.38
C MET A 97 -17.51 -3.24 0.72
N GLY A 98 -17.86 -2.26 -0.12
CA GLY A 98 -17.34 -0.89 -0.02
C GLY A 98 -15.81 -0.83 -0.13
N ILE A 99 -15.23 -1.74 -0.91
CA ILE A 99 -13.84 -1.71 -1.35
C ILE A 99 -13.89 -1.15 -2.76
N TYR A 100 -13.65 0.15 -2.89
CA TYR A 100 -13.52 0.73 -4.21
C TYR A 100 -12.11 0.41 -4.68
N SER A 101 -12.00 -0.19 -5.85
CA SER A 101 -10.74 -0.20 -6.59
C SER A 101 -10.42 1.27 -6.82
N SER A 102 -9.66 1.88 -5.91
CA SER A 102 -8.97 3.13 -6.20
C SER A 102 -8.23 2.83 -7.48
N SER A 103 -8.72 3.39 -8.58
CA SER A 103 -8.11 3.30 -9.89
C SER A 103 -6.60 3.35 -9.68
N SER A 104 -5.94 2.31 -10.16
CA SER A 104 -4.50 2.08 -10.12
C SER A 104 -3.77 3.12 -10.99
N SER A 105 -4.03 4.38 -10.73
CA SER A 105 -3.30 5.57 -11.16
C SER A 105 -2.70 6.32 -9.95
N SER A 106 -2.92 5.85 -8.73
CA SER A 106 -2.31 6.41 -7.52
C SER A 106 -1.36 5.48 -6.78
N SER A 107 -1.34 4.15 -7.00
CA SER A 107 -0.45 3.27 -6.22
C SER A 107 1.01 3.30 -6.68
N SER A 108 1.34 3.55 -7.95
CA SER A 108 2.74 3.69 -8.37
C SER A 108 3.34 5.04 -7.94
N THR A 109 2.57 6.13 -8.04
CA THR A 109 2.99 7.47 -7.60
C THR A 109 2.91 7.64 -6.09
N SER A 110 1.87 7.14 -5.42
CA SER A 110 1.75 7.15 -3.95
C SER A 110 2.77 6.24 -3.30
N ASN A 111 2.97 5.01 -3.80
CA ASN A 111 4.00 4.13 -3.26
C ASN A 111 5.39 4.69 -3.54
N SER A 112 5.67 5.23 -4.74
CA SER A 112 6.92 5.94 -5.00
C SER A 112 7.09 7.17 -4.10
N SER A 113 6.02 7.93 -3.83
CA SER A 113 6.07 9.09 -2.94
C SER A 113 6.28 8.71 -1.47
N ASN A 114 5.64 7.63 -1.00
CA ASN A 114 5.78 7.10 0.35
C ASN A 114 7.14 6.44 0.55
N VAL A 115 7.62 5.67 -0.43
CA VAL A 115 8.97 5.11 -0.46
C VAL A 115 9.98 6.24 -0.42
N ASN A 116 9.83 7.28 -1.25
CA ASN A 116 10.77 8.40 -1.24
C ASN A 116 10.70 9.20 0.07
N LEU A 117 9.52 9.50 0.60
CA LEU A 117 9.36 10.20 1.86
C LEU A 117 9.98 9.41 3.03
N LEU A 118 9.65 8.13 3.12
CA LEU A 118 10.19 7.23 4.14
C LEU A 118 11.70 7.04 3.98
N ALA A 119 12.21 6.96 2.75
CA ALA A 119 13.64 6.86 2.48
C ALA A 119 14.39 8.12 2.90
N ARG A 120 13.82 9.32 2.69
CA ARG A 120 14.41 10.58 3.16
C ARG A 120 14.50 10.62 4.68
N LEU A 121 13.44 10.18 5.36
CA LEU A 121 13.44 10.03 6.81
C LEU A 121 14.54 9.06 7.26
N ILE A 122 14.54 7.83 6.73
CA ILE A 122 15.53 6.79 7.09
C ILE A 122 16.95 7.29 6.84
N TYR A 123 17.17 8.02 5.74
CA TYR A 123 18.47 8.59 5.44
C TYR A 123 18.91 9.64 6.45
N GLY A 124 18.01 10.49 6.94
CA GLY A 124 18.34 11.45 7.99
C GLY A 124 18.57 10.78 9.35
N GLU A 125 17.70 9.85 9.72
CA GLU A 125 17.65 9.26 11.06
C GLU A 125 18.65 8.12 11.27
N ALA A 126 18.99 7.37 10.22
CA ALA A 126 19.75 6.12 10.33
C ALA A 126 20.91 6.02 9.34
N ARG A 127 21.40 7.14 8.80
CA ARG A 127 22.62 7.12 7.98
C ARG A 127 23.82 6.69 8.81
N GLY A 128 24.54 5.68 8.32
CA GLY A 128 25.68 5.08 9.01
C GLY A 128 25.31 3.94 9.96
N GLU A 129 24.01 3.68 10.17
CA GLU A 129 23.53 2.50 10.89
C GLU A 129 23.59 1.25 9.99
N PRO A 130 23.69 0.04 10.58
CA PRO A 130 23.56 -1.21 9.82
C PRO A 130 22.22 -1.23 9.07
N TYR A 131 22.17 -1.95 7.94
CA TYR A 131 20.98 -2.01 7.09
C TYR A 131 19.70 -2.40 7.87
N THR A 132 19.82 -3.33 8.82
CA THR A 132 18.74 -3.73 9.73
C THR A 132 18.22 -2.56 10.59
N GLY A 133 19.10 -1.65 11.01
CA GLY A 133 18.72 -0.45 11.77
C GLY A 133 17.98 0.57 10.91
N GLN A 134 18.37 0.70 9.63
CA GLN A 134 17.67 1.54 8.66
C GLN A 134 16.24 1.04 8.41
N VAL A 135 16.07 -0.28 8.23
CA VAL A 135 14.73 -0.90 8.10
C VAL A 135 13.93 -0.72 9.39
N ALA A 136 14.56 -0.87 10.56
CA ALA A 136 13.90 -0.71 11.86
C ALA A 136 13.30 0.69 12.06
N VAL A 137 14.02 1.76 11.67
CA VAL A 137 13.48 3.13 11.70
C VAL A 137 12.27 3.27 10.77
N GLY A 138 12.34 2.71 9.57
CA GLY A 138 11.20 2.67 8.66
C GLY A 138 9.99 1.94 9.24
N ALA A 139 10.22 0.80 9.90
CA ALA A 139 9.18 0.00 10.53
C ALA A 139 8.51 0.72 11.71
N VAL A 140 9.25 1.50 12.50
CA VAL A 140 8.68 2.34 13.58
C VAL A 140 7.63 3.30 13.04
N VAL A 141 7.87 3.94 11.89
CA VAL A 141 6.87 4.82 11.25
C VAL A 141 5.61 4.03 10.91
N LEU A 142 5.75 2.84 10.33
CA LEU A 142 4.61 1.99 9.97
C LEU A 142 3.87 1.45 11.19
N ASN A 143 4.57 1.22 12.30
CA ASN A 143 3.97 0.83 13.57
C ASN A 143 3.18 1.98 14.20
N ARG A 144 3.68 3.22 14.09
CA ARG A 144 2.93 4.42 14.47
C ARG A 144 1.66 4.57 13.62
N VAL A 145 1.75 4.43 12.30
CA VAL A 145 0.58 4.47 11.40
C VAL A 145 -0.50 3.45 11.78
N LYS A 146 -0.10 2.27 12.27
CA LYS A 146 -1.03 1.22 12.75
C LYS A 146 -1.60 1.47 14.14
N SER A 147 -0.98 2.35 14.93
CA SER A 147 -1.36 2.63 16.32
C SER A 147 -2.38 3.76 16.38
N SER A 148 -3.44 3.59 17.15
CA SER A 148 -4.47 4.61 17.36
C SER A 148 -3.96 5.88 18.07
N SER A 149 -2.77 5.82 18.67
CA SER A 149 -2.15 6.94 19.37
C SER A 149 -1.41 7.92 18.45
N PHE A 150 -1.34 7.63 17.15
CA PHE A 150 -0.60 8.43 16.17
C PHE A 150 -1.46 8.69 14.91
N PRO A 151 -1.04 9.63 14.05
CA PRO A 151 -1.68 9.82 12.75
C PRO A 151 -1.67 8.53 11.91
N ASN A 152 -2.72 8.34 11.12
CA ASN A 152 -2.96 7.12 10.33
C ASN A 152 -2.36 7.17 8.91
N THR A 153 -1.40 8.05 8.65
CA THR A 153 -0.68 8.16 7.37
C THR A 153 0.82 8.32 7.60
N ILE A 154 1.66 7.85 6.67
CA ILE A 154 3.13 7.98 6.75
C ILE A 154 3.52 9.45 6.85
N ALA A 155 2.95 10.32 6.01
CA ALA A 155 3.19 11.75 6.07
C ALA A 155 2.74 12.35 7.40
N GLY A 156 1.56 11.97 7.91
CA GLY A 156 1.07 12.45 9.20
C GLY A 156 2.01 12.09 10.35
N VAL A 157 2.57 10.87 10.36
CA VAL A 157 3.55 10.45 11.36
C VAL A 157 4.87 11.20 11.22
N ILE A 158 5.38 11.37 10.00
CA ILE A 158 6.67 12.03 9.74
C ILE A 158 6.62 13.51 10.08
N TYR A 159 5.55 14.21 9.69
CA TYR A 159 5.39 15.64 9.91
C TYR A 159 4.73 15.98 11.25
N GLN A 160 4.50 15.01 12.13
CA GLN A 160 4.07 15.28 13.50
C GLN A 160 5.14 16.13 14.21
N SER A 161 4.71 17.22 14.84
CA SER A 161 5.61 18.18 15.47
C SER A 161 6.52 17.49 16.50
N GLY A 162 7.84 17.67 16.36
CA GLY A 162 8.85 17.09 17.24
C GLY A 162 9.06 15.57 17.10
N ALA A 163 8.49 14.92 16.08
CA ALA A 163 8.64 13.47 15.90
C ALA A 163 10.00 13.05 15.33
N PHE A 164 10.59 13.89 14.47
CA PHE A 164 11.86 13.64 13.78
C PHE A 164 12.59 14.97 13.50
N ASP A 165 13.82 15.10 13.99
CA ASP A 165 14.63 16.33 13.86
C ASP A 165 14.98 16.61 12.40
N VAL A 166 15.08 15.57 11.58
CA VAL A 166 15.39 15.68 10.14
C VAL A 166 14.33 16.46 9.34
N VAL A 167 13.12 16.61 9.89
CA VAL A 167 12.06 17.43 9.30
C VAL A 167 12.29 18.91 9.56
N SER A 168 12.57 19.29 10.81
CA SER A 168 12.86 20.68 11.19
C SER A 168 14.17 21.18 10.57
N ASP A 169 15.15 20.30 10.42
CA ASP A 169 16.47 20.63 9.85
C ASP A 169 16.44 20.72 8.31
N GLY A 170 15.30 20.46 7.68
CA GLY A 170 15.14 20.45 6.21
C GLY A 170 15.84 19.28 5.50
N GLN A 171 16.52 18.39 6.24
CA GLN A 171 17.19 17.21 5.69
C GLN A 171 16.21 16.25 5.02
N ILE A 172 14.93 16.30 5.39
CA ILE A 172 13.83 15.59 4.73
C ILE A 172 13.66 15.97 3.25
N ASN A 173 14.30 17.04 2.75
CA ASN A 173 14.28 17.43 1.34
C ASN A 173 15.46 16.88 0.54
N LEU A 174 16.45 16.26 1.19
CA LEU A 174 17.62 15.70 0.52
C LEU A 174 17.27 14.47 -0.30
N THR A 175 18.05 14.19 -1.34
CA THR A 175 17.92 12.95 -2.12
C THR A 175 18.46 11.77 -1.31
N PRO A 176 17.63 10.75 -0.98
CA PRO A 176 18.09 9.61 -0.18
C PRO A 176 18.96 8.68 -1.03
N ASN A 177 19.95 8.04 -0.41
CA ASN A 177 20.80 7.06 -1.07
C ASN A 177 20.03 5.76 -1.40
N SER A 178 20.64 4.89 -2.22
CA SER A 178 20.03 3.63 -2.64
C SER A 178 19.69 2.71 -1.47
N THR A 179 20.54 2.67 -0.44
CA THR A 179 20.33 1.85 0.77
C THR A 179 19.09 2.27 1.54
N ALA A 180 18.88 3.57 1.76
CA ALA A 180 17.72 4.09 2.46
C ALA A 180 16.41 3.86 1.66
N LYS A 181 16.47 4.00 0.33
CA LYS A 181 15.33 3.64 -0.55
C LYS A 181 14.97 2.16 -0.43
N LYS A 182 15.98 1.28 -0.44
CA LYS A 182 15.77 -0.16 -0.28
C LYS A 182 15.21 -0.49 1.10
N ALA A 183 15.72 0.14 2.15
CA ALA A 183 15.23 -0.04 3.52
C ALA A 183 13.77 0.41 3.68
N ALA A 184 13.40 1.54 3.08
CA ALA A 184 12.01 2.01 3.04
C ALA A 184 11.09 1.01 2.34
N GLN A 185 11.51 0.49 1.19
CA GLN A 185 10.76 -0.52 0.44
C GLN A 185 10.56 -1.79 1.26
N ASP A 186 11.62 -2.27 1.92
CA ASP A 186 11.58 -3.48 2.75
C ASP A 186 10.66 -3.32 3.97
N ALA A 187 10.69 -2.16 4.64
CA ALA A 187 9.75 -1.84 5.71
C ALA A 187 8.30 -1.82 5.21
N LEU A 188 8.03 -1.16 4.06
CA LEU A 188 6.71 -1.11 3.43
C LEU A 188 6.21 -2.51 2.99
N ASN A 189 7.12 -3.39 2.61
CA ASN A 189 6.84 -4.78 2.30
C ASN A 189 6.58 -5.64 3.56
N GLY A 190 6.72 -5.06 4.75
CA GLY A 190 6.34 -5.67 6.03
C GLY A 190 7.50 -6.20 6.86
N TRP A 191 8.76 -5.97 6.48
CA TRP A 191 9.89 -6.34 7.33
C TRP A 191 10.02 -5.37 8.52
N ASP A 192 9.79 -5.88 9.73
CA ASP A 192 9.97 -5.13 10.98
C ASP A 192 11.01 -5.80 11.90
N PRO A 193 12.30 -5.41 11.81
CA PRO A 193 13.34 -5.89 12.72
C PRO A 193 13.30 -5.24 14.11
N SER A 194 12.43 -4.27 14.35
CA SER A 194 12.27 -3.58 15.65
C SER A 194 11.33 -4.31 16.62
N TYR A 195 10.63 -5.36 16.15
CA TYR A 195 9.64 -6.14 16.89
C TYR A 195 8.45 -5.31 17.41
N GLY A 196 7.91 -4.45 16.54
CA GLY A 196 6.75 -3.62 16.86
C GLY A 196 7.07 -2.40 17.71
N ALA A 197 8.30 -1.89 17.66
CA ALA A 197 8.66 -0.67 18.37
C ALA A 197 7.92 0.54 17.77
N ILE A 198 7.58 1.51 18.63
CA ILE A 198 6.98 2.79 18.23
C ILE A 198 7.85 3.99 18.62
N TYR A 199 8.94 3.74 19.33
CA TYR A 199 9.97 4.73 19.64
C TYR A 199 11.37 4.12 19.46
N TYR A 200 12.36 5.00 19.26
CA TYR A 200 13.77 4.66 19.37
C TYR A 200 14.56 5.86 19.90
N PHE A 201 15.75 5.60 20.42
CA PHE A 201 16.67 6.64 20.84
C PHE A 201 18.12 6.17 20.79
N ASN A 202 19.05 7.11 20.65
CA ASN A 202 20.46 6.84 20.83
C ASN A 202 20.83 7.02 22.32
N PRO A 203 21.23 5.95 23.05
CA PRO A 203 21.58 6.05 24.46
C PRO A 203 22.80 6.94 24.74
N SER A 204 23.63 7.23 23.73
CA SER A 204 24.78 8.13 23.91
C SER A 204 24.40 9.62 23.94
N THR A 205 23.20 9.98 23.48
CA THR A 205 22.75 11.39 23.39
C THR A 205 21.40 11.65 24.07
N ALA A 206 20.59 10.62 24.32
CA ALA A 206 19.25 10.79 24.87
C ALA A 206 19.27 11.19 26.36
N THR A 207 18.75 12.38 26.66
CA THR A 207 18.66 12.93 28.02
C THR A 207 17.26 12.81 28.63
N ASN A 208 16.22 12.56 27.82
CA ASN A 208 14.83 12.50 28.28
C ASN A 208 14.56 11.24 29.12
N LYS A 209 14.37 11.38 30.43
CA LYS A 209 14.11 10.25 31.35
C LYS A 209 12.91 9.38 30.98
N TRP A 210 11.89 9.96 30.34
CA TRP A 210 10.71 9.20 29.93
C TRP A 210 11.06 8.12 28.90
N ILE A 211 11.96 8.39 27.95
CA ILE A 211 12.32 7.39 26.92
C ILE A 211 13.05 6.18 27.52
N TRP A 212 13.84 6.41 28.58
CA TRP A 212 14.55 5.37 29.31
C TRP A 212 13.62 4.44 30.10
N SER A 213 12.39 4.87 30.38
CA SER A 213 11.38 4.05 31.08
C SER A 213 10.60 3.10 30.16
N ARG A 214 10.73 3.27 28.83
CA ARG A 214 9.95 2.51 27.85
C ARG A 214 10.42 1.05 27.78
N PRO A 215 9.50 0.06 27.69
CA PRO A 215 9.88 -1.33 27.49
C PRO A 215 10.72 -1.52 26.21
N MET A 216 11.95 -1.99 26.38
CA MET A 216 12.89 -2.24 25.29
C MET A 216 12.44 -3.43 24.45
N THR A 217 12.54 -3.31 23.12
CA THR A 217 12.35 -4.44 22.20
C THR A 217 13.69 -5.00 21.75
N ILE A 218 14.60 -4.16 21.24
CA ILE A 218 15.91 -4.57 20.73
C ILE A 218 16.87 -3.37 20.63
N THR A 219 18.18 -3.65 20.62
CA THR A 219 19.21 -2.68 20.22
C THR A 219 19.76 -3.06 18.85
N ILE A 220 19.77 -2.11 17.90
CA ILE A 220 20.33 -2.31 16.56
C ILE A 220 21.23 -1.11 16.24
N GLY A 221 22.52 -1.38 16.02
CA GLY A 221 23.51 -0.32 15.86
C GLY A 221 23.56 0.58 17.09
N LYS A 222 23.42 1.89 16.89
CA LYS A 222 23.40 2.88 17.96
C LYS A 222 22.01 3.11 18.55
N HIS A 223 20.96 2.52 17.98
CA HIS A 223 19.60 2.76 18.44
C HIS A 223 19.06 1.67 19.36
N ARG A 224 18.38 2.13 20.41
CA ARG A 224 17.52 1.33 21.28
C ARG A 224 16.08 1.53 20.85
N PHE A 225 15.39 0.44 20.51
CA PHE A 225 13.99 0.43 20.05
C PHE A 225 13.07 0.02 21.19
N CYS A 226 11.91 0.67 21.34
CA CYS A 226 11.00 0.45 22.46
C CYS A 226 9.52 0.73 22.13
N LYS A 227 8.63 0.23 23.00
CA LYS A 227 7.18 0.43 22.92
C LYS A 227 6.69 1.50 23.87
#